data_AF-A0A955CGG2-F1
#
_entry.id   AF-A0A955CGG2-F1
#
_cell.length_a   1.000
_cell.length_b   1.000
_cell.length_c   1.000
_cell.angle_alpha   90.00
_cell.angle_beta   90.00
_cell.angle_gamma   90.00
#
_symmetry.space_group_name_H-M   'P 1'
#
loop_
_entity.id
_entity.type
_entity.pdbx_description
1 polymer ?
#
loop_
_entity_poly.entity_id
_entity_poly.type
_entity_poly.pdbx_seq_one_letter_code
_entity_poly.pdbx_strand_id
1 'polypeptide(L)'
;MPTSAAKNETRDVSDQQLAMFTALIYDKTGVRIPPQKKTLLSNRLRRRMKVREIDCYDKYYQLLKRAGGSDPEWDQLFQEVTTHETYLFRDTAQWEWFQQGFIAEVLADVRHGRRPRRLRLWSAACSTGDEAYTMAACLAGNLADHPEWTIEIVGTDIGVGAVEEASNATFNDRRMQEVPETLKRRFFRQRRGETTWEPLPTLTKMTSFKKHNLMTPLAEAPFDIVFLKNVLIYFDDESKKQVLSNVIDRIKSGGYLVTGRAEGVGHLLQGVSREQTWLHRKP
;
A
#
# COMPACT_ATOMS: atom_id res chain seq x y z
N MET A 1 11.83 51.42 -21.07
CA MET A 1 11.02 50.87 -19.96
C MET A 1 10.97 49.36 -20.10
N PRO A 2 11.81 48.58 -19.42
CA PRO A 2 11.56 47.15 -19.26
C PRO A 2 10.79 46.93 -17.95
N THR A 3 9.57 46.43 -18.08
CA THR A 3 8.71 46.03 -16.97
C THR A 3 9.35 44.83 -16.26
N SER A 4 9.83 45.05 -15.04
CA SER A 4 10.33 44.01 -14.15
C SER A 4 9.18 43.05 -13.82
N ALA A 5 9.21 41.85 -14.40
CA ALA A 5 8.44 40.73 -13.89
C ALA A 5 9.06 40.35 -12.54
N ALA A 6 8.43 40.77 -11.44
CA ALA A 6 8.79 40.33 -10.10
C ALA A 6 8.74 38.80 -10.08
N LYS A 7 9.90 38.15 -9.95
CA LYS A 7 9.98 36.74 -9.58
C LYS A 7 9.27 36.60 -8.24
N ASN A 8 8.09 36.01 -8.25
CA ASN A 8 7.32 35.73 -7.05
C ASN A 8 8.03 34.58 -6.31
N GLU A 9 9.09 34.90 -5.57
CA GLU A 9 9.80 33.93 -4.74
C GLU A 9 8.87 33.51 -3.61
N THR A 10 8.40 32.27 -3.67
CA THR A 10 7.66 31.65 -2.58
C THR A 10 8.57 31.64 -1.35
N ARG A 11 8.24 32.47 -0.34
CA ARG A 11 8.97 32.52 0.94
C ARG A 11 9.08 31.12 1.55
N ASP A 12 10.10 30.84 2.35
CA ASP A 12 10.20 29.56 3.05
C ASP A 12 9.00 29.34 3.99
N VAL A 13 8.55 28.09 4.11
CA VAL A 13 7.46 27.73 5.05
C VAL A 13 7.94 27.93 6.49
N SER A 14 7.13 28.59 7.32
CA SER A 14 7.45 28.75 8.74
C SER A 14 7.21 27.45 9.52
N ASP A 15 7.84 27.30 10.68
CA ASP A 15 7.59 26.16 11.56
C ASP A 15 6.11 26.06 12.00
N GLN A 16 5.45 27.19 12.20
CA GLN A 16 4.03 27.26 12.53
C GLN A 16 3.17 26.75 11.37
N GLN A 17 3.43 27.20 10.14
CA GLN A 17 2.72 26.73 8.95
C GLN A 17 2.95 25.23 8.73
N LEU A 18 4.19 24.77 8.90
CA LEU A 18 4.53 23.37 8.75
C LEU A 18 3.84 22.48 9.79
N ALA A 19 3.70 22.98 11.04
CA ALA A 19 2.91 22.32 12.06
C ALA A 19 1.42 22.25 11.67
N MET A 20 0.85 23.31 11.10
CA MET A 20 -0.52 23.32 10.60
C MET A 20 -0.75 22.29 9.49
N PHE A 21 0.15 22.20 8.49
CA PHE A 21 0.05 21.17 7.45
C PHE A 21 0.20 19.76 8.00
N THR A 22 1.14 19.56 8.94
CA THR A 22 1.35 18.24 9.56
C THR A 22 0.10 17.79 10.33
N ALA A 23 -0.52 18.69 11.09
CA ALA A 23 -1.78 18.42 11.78
C ALA A 23 -2.90 18.10 10.78
N LEU A 24 -3.01 18.88 9.69
CA LEU A 24 -4.05 18.64 8.68
C LEU A 24 -3.88 17.29 7.96
N ILE A 25 -2.64 16.90 7.64
CA ILE A 25 -2.33 15.59 7.05
C ILE A 25 -2.67 14.49 8.05
N TYR A 26 -2.29 14.66 9.33
CA TYR A 26 -2.61 13.71 10.38
C TYR A 26 -4.12 13.51 10.53
N ASP A 27 -4.89 14.60 10.61
CA ASP A 27 -6.36 14.55 10.72
C ASP A 27 -7.02 13.79 9.56
N LYS A 28 -6.41 13.82 8.37
CA LYS A 28 -6.92 13.12 7.18
C LYS A 28 -6.46 11.68 7.06
N THR A 29 -5.27 11.35 7.56
CA THR A 29 -4.59 10.09 7.20
C THR A 29 -4.21 9.22 8.39
N GLY A 30 -4.22 9.76 9.61
CA GLY A 30 -3.63 9.12 10.80
C GLY A 30 -2.10 9.05 10.78
N VAL A 31 -1.45 9.55 9.72
CA VAL A 31 0.01 9.49 9.54
C VAL A 31 0.68 10.65 10.26
N ARG A 32 1.64 10.33 11.12
CA ARG A 32 2.53 11.30 11.75
C ARG A 32 3.75 11.55 10.87
N ILE A 33 3.99 12.82 10.55
CA ILE A 33 5.22 13.25 9.88
C ILE A 33 6.25 13.58 10.97
N PRO A 34 7.33 12.80 11.12
CA PRO A 34 8.30 13.04 12.17
C PRO A 34 9.09 14.33 11.90
N PRO A 35 9.61 15.01 12.94
CA PRO A 35 10.33 16.28 12.79
C PRO A 35 11.48 16.23 11.78
N GLN A 36 12.17 15.10 11.68
CA GLN A 36 13.29 14.90 10.75
C GLN A 36 12.86 14.93 9.27
N LYS A 37 11.57 14.69 8.97
CA LYS A 37 11.01 14.75 7.61
C LYS A 37 10.38 16.10 7.28
N LYS A 38 10.48 17.12 8.15
CA LYS A 38 9.95 18.48 7.93
C LYS A 38 10.49 19.13 6.66
N THR A 39 11.79 19.03 6.40
CA THR A 39 12.42 19.59 5.18
C THR A 39 11.89 18.93 3.91
N LEU A 40 11.67 17.61 3.96
CA LEU A 40 11.08 16.86 2.86
C LEU A 40 9.64 17.32 2.58
N LEU A 41 8.83 17.47 3.64
CA LEU A 41 7.47 18.00 3.54
C LEU A 41 7.44 19.42 2.95
N SER A 42 8.31 20.31 3.44
CA SER A 42 8.45 21.68 2.91
C SER A 42 8.70 21.70 1.40
N ASN A 43 9.67 20.91 0.93
CA ASN A 43 9.99 20.82 -0.50
C ASN A 43 8.81 20.30 -1.34
N ARG A 44 8.05 19.35 -0.80
CA ARG A 44 6.87 18.75 -1.46
C ARG A 44 5.69 19.73 -1.54
N LEU A 45 5.40 20.42 -0.44
CA LEU A 45 4.41 21.50 -0.41
C LEU A 45 4.75 22.58 -1.43
N ARG A 46 6.02 23.00 -1.50
CA ARG A 46 6.50 23.98 -2.48
C ARG A 46 6.28 23.51 -3.93
N ARG A 47 6.56 22.24 -4.23
CA ARG A 47 6.29 21.67 -5.56
C ARG A 47 4.80 21.72 -5.90
N ARG A 48 3.93 21.31 -4.97
CA ARG A 48 2.46 21.38 -5.15
C ARG A 48 1.97 22.80 -5.37
N MET A 49 2.41 23.73 -4.53
CA MET A 49 2.09 25.15 -4.64
C MET A 49 2.50 25.72 -6.00
N LYS A 50 3.68 25.35 -6.51
CA LYS A 50 4.14 25.76 -7.84
C LYS A 50 3.22 25.23 -8.96
N VAL A 51 2.79 23.96 -8.89
CA VAL A 51 1.84 23.37 -9.85
C VAL A 51 0.48 24.06 -9.82
N ARG A 52 0.04 24.49 -8.63
CA ARG A 52 -1.23 25.18 -8.42
C ARG A 52 -1.14 26.70 -8.61
N GLU A 53 0.04 27.21 -8.94
CA GLU A 53 0.32 28.65 -9.05
C GLU A 53 -0.06 29.44 -7.79
N ILE A 54 0.09 28.82 -6.61
CA ILE A 54 -0.18 29.42 -5.31
C ILE A 54 1.14 29.90 -4.70
N ASP A 55 1.21 31.18 -4.36
CA ASP A 55 2.42 31.84 -3.84
C ASP A 55 2.49 31.92 -2.31
N CYS A 56 1.45 31.46 -1.61
CA CYS A 56 1.29 31.60 -0.17
C CYS A 56 0.84 30.30 0.48
N TYR A 57 1.60 29.84 1.48
CA TYR A 57 1.31 28.62 2.23
C TYR A 57 -0.04 28.69 2.95
N ASP A 58 -0.42 29.84 3.50
CA ASP A 58 -1.72 29.99 4.16
C ASP A 58 -2.88 29.85 3.16
N LYS A 59 -2.74 30.40 1.94
CA LYS A 59 -3.72 30.19 0.87
C LYS A 59 -3.83 28.72 0.48
N TYR A 60 -2.70 28.02 0.37
CA TYR A 60 -2.69 26.59 0.06
C TYR A 60 -3.31 25.75 1.19
N TYR A 61 -3.00 26.07 2.44
CA TYR A 61 -3.62 25.45 3.61
C TYR A 61 -5.14 25.64 3.63
N GLN A 62 -5.62 26.86 3.36
CA GLN A 62 -7.06 27.13 3.29
C GLN A 62 -7.73 26.40 2.12
N LEU A 63 -7.04 26.27 0.98
CA LEU A 63 -7.52 25.44 -0.13
C LEU A 63 -7.72 23.99 0.32
N LEU A 64 -6.70 23.38 0.93
CA LEU A 64 -6.78 21.99 1.43
C LEU A 64 -7.85 21.81 2.51
N LYS A 65 -8.04 22.80 3.38
CA LYS A 65 -9.05 22.76 4.44
C LYS A 65 -10.48 22.85 3.90
N ARG A 66 -10.70 23.63 2.85
CA ARG A 66 -12.00 23.76 2.16
C ARG A 66 -12.28 22.57 1.23
N ALA A 67 -11.22 22.00 0.66
CA ALA A 67 -11.26 20.79 -0.13
C ALA A 67 -11.80 19.62 0.71
N GLY A 68 -12.85 18.96 0.20
CA GLY A 68 -13.34 17.72 0.78
C GLY A 68 -12.29 16.61 0.69
N GLY A 69 -12.44 15.52 1.47
CA GLY A 69 -11.46 14.42 1.46
C GLY A 69 -11.30 13.70 0.12
N SER A 70 -12.22 13.92 -0.83
CA SER A 70 -12.17 13.39 -2.20
C SER A 70 -11.63 14.40 -3.23
N ASP A 71 -11.17 15.57 -2.79
CA ASP A 71 -10.62 16.57 -3.71
C ASP A 71 -9.31 16.06 -4.34
N PRO A 72 -9.13 16.19 -5.67
CA PRO A 72 -7.91 15.75 -6.35
C PRO A 72 -6.62 16.36 -5.80
N GLU A 73 -6.66 17.54 -5.19
CA GLU A 73 -5.45 18.14 -4.61
C GLU A 73 -4.95 17.36 -3.40
N TRP A 74 -5.84 16.72 -2.62
CA TRP A 74 -5.43 15.81 -1.56
C TRP A 74 -4.65 14.61 -2.12
N ASP A 75 -5.08 14.09 -3.26
CA ASP A 75 -4.46 12.91 -3.89
C ASP A 75 -3.06 13.22 -4.38
N GLN A 76 -2.91 14.40 -4.96
CA GLN A 76 -1.63 14.89 -5.40
C GLN A 76 -0.68 15.20 -4.24
N LEU A 77 -1.19 15.75 -3.14
CA LEU A 77 -0.40 15.97 -1.94
C LEU A 77 0.04 14.64 -1.32
N PHE A 78 -0.87 13.66 -1.20
CA PHE A 78 -0.55 12.34 -0.68
C PHE A 78 0.51 11.65 -1.51
N GLN A 79 0.40 11.68 -2.84
CA GLN A 79 1.41 11.16 -3.75
C GLN A 79 2.80 11.76 -3.50
N GLU A 80 2.88 13.06 -3.23
CA GLU A 80 4.16 13.68 -2.88
C GLU A 80 4.64 13.22 -1.51
N VAL A 81 3.78 13.18 -0.48
CA VAL A 81 4.22 12.89 0.90
C VAL A 81 4.51 11.42 1.18
N THR A 82 3.89 10.48 0.45
CA THR A 82 4.14 9.05 0.60
C THR A 82 5.41 8.65 -0.16
N THR A 83 6.51 8.44 0.57
CA THR A 83 7.74 7.91 -0.04
C THR A 83 7.73 6.41 0.10
N HIS A 84 7.61 5.73 -1.02
CA HIS A 84 7.55 4.28 -1.03
C HIS A 84 8.91 3.71 -1.42
N GLU A 85 9.48 2.90 -0.54
CA GLU A 85 10.49 1.92 -0.92
C GLU A 85 9.85 0.55 -0.81
N THR A 86 9.48 0.01 -1.97
CA THR A 86 8.86 -1.30 -2.13
C THR A 86 9.55 -2.03 -3.27
N TYR A 87 9.61 -3.36 -3.15
CA TYR A 87 10.20 -4.27 -4.13
C TYR A 87 9.54 -5.64 -3.96
N LEU A 88 9.53 -6.44 -5.03
CA LEU A 88 8.88 -7.74 -5.00
C LEU A 88 9.64 -8.67 -4.05
N PHE A 89 8.91 -9.58 -3.39
CA PHE A 89 9.48 -10.56 -2.45
C PHE A 89 10.18 -9.97 -1.21
N ARG A 90 9.84 -8.73 -0.80
CA ARG A 90 10.29 -8.16 0.48
C ARG A 90 9.82 -8.97 1.69
N ASP A 91 10.73 -9.25 2.63
CA ASP A 91 10.53 -10.11 3.80
C ASP A 91 10.31 -11.60 3.44
N THR A 92 11.33 -12.25 2.86
CA THR A 92 11.29 -13.62 2.32
C THR A 92 10.61 -14.65 3.22
N ALA A 93 10.86 -14.63 4.54
CA ALA A 93 10.25 -15.55 5.49
C ALA A 93 8.71 -15.54 5.50
N GLN A 94 8.09 -14.37 5.22
CA GLN A 94 6.63 -14.27 5.13
C GLN A 94 6.10 -14.91 3.85
N TRP A 95 6.85 -14.81 2.74
CA TRP A 95 6.50 -15.46 1.47
C TRP A 95 6.73 -16.96 1.48
N GLU A 96 7.75 -17.43 2.22
CA GLU A 96 7.95 -18.85 2.51
C GLU A 96 6.75 -19.42 3.27
N TRP A 97 6.32 -18.76 4.35
CA TRP A 97 5.11 -19.16 5.08
C TRP A 97 3.84 -19.04 4.24
N PHE A 98 3.71 -18.00 3.41
CA PHE A 98 2.54 -17.85 2.54
C PHE A 98 2.41 -19.06 1.59
N GLN A 99 3.52 -19.56 1.06
CA GLN A 99 3.53 -20.71 0.15
C GLN A 99 3.40 -22.06 0.88
N GLN A 100 4.21 -22.27 1.92
CA GLN A 100 4.33 -23.58 2.59
C GLN A 100 3.33 -23.77 3.74
N GLY A 101 2.80 -22.68 4.29
CA GLY A 101 1.78 -22.66 5.33
C GLY A 101 0.41 -22.39 4.72
N PHE A 102 0.13 -21.13 4.37
CA PHE A 102 -1.21 -20.69 3.97
C PHE A 102 -1.73 -21.40 2.71
N ILE A 103 -0.98 -21.38 1.60
CA ILE A 103 -1.42 -22.02 0.35
C ILE A 103 -1.57 -23.54 0.55
N ALA A 104 -0.67 -24.17 1.31
CA ALA A 104 -0.75 -25.60 1.62
C ALA A 104 -2.00 -25.96 2.44
N GLU A 105 -2.35 -25.16 3.46
CA GLU A 105 -3.59 -25.30 4.24
C GLU A 105 -4.82 -25.18 3.34
N VAL A 106 -4.86 -24.14 2.50
CA VAL A 106 -5.95 -23.91 1.55
C VAL A 106 -6.14 -25.09 0.59
N LEU A 107 -5.04 -25.62 0.03
CA LEU A 107 -5.08 -26.79 -0.85
C LEU A 107 -5.57 -28.05 -0.14
N ALA A 108 -5.18 -28.24 1.13
CA ALA A 108 -5.68 -29.33 1.95
C ALA A 108 -7.19 -29.20 2.17
N ASP A 109 -7.70 -28.01 2.49
CA ASP A 109 -9.13 -27.79 2.70
C ASP A 109 -9.96 -28.05 1.45
N VAL A 110 -9.48 -27.63 0.28
CA VAL A 110 -10.15 -27.92 -1.00
C VAL A 110 -10.21 -29.42 -1.26
N ARG A 111 -9.10 -30.15 -1.06
CA ARG A 111 -9.06 -31.61 -1.25
C ARG A 111 -10.03 -32.36 -0.35
N HIS A 112 -10.24 -31.87 0.87
CA HIS A 112 -11.20 -32.45 1.82
C HIS A 112 -12.63 -31.91 1.66
N GLY A 113 -12.90 -31.08 0.64
CA GLY A 113 -14.23 -30.49 0.42
C GLY A 113 -14.66 -29.49 1.49
N ARG A 114 -13.73 -28.97 2.31
CA ARG A 114 -14.01 -28.01 3.39
C ARG A 114 -14.19 -26.58 2.90
N ARG A 115 -13.68 -26.26 1.70
CA ARG A 115 -13.81 -24.95 1.07
C ARG A 115 -13.82 -25.06 -0.46
N PRO A 116 -14.40 -24.07 -1.18
CA PRO A 116 -14.29 -23.99 -2.63
C PRO A 116 -12.90 -23.50 -3.08
N ARG A 117 -12.60 -23.69 -4.38
CA ARG A 117 -11.43 -23.12 -5.09
C ARG A 117 -11.58 -21.62 -5.33
N ARG A 118 -11.81 -20.86 -4.25
CA ARG A 118 -11.91 -19.40 -4.27
C ARG A 118 -11.03 -18.79 -3.17
N LEU A 119 -10.28 -17.76 -3.54
CA LEU A 119 -9.43 -16.99 -2.64
C LEU A 119 -9.60 -15.49 -2.87
N ARG A 120 -9.70 -14.74 -1.78
CA ARG A 120 -9.64 -13.29 -1.78
C ARG A 120 -8.53 -12.83 -0.86
N LEU A 121 -7.60 -12.06 -1.39
CA LEU A 121 -6.44 -11.53 -0.68
C LEU A 121 -6.46 -10.01 -0.74
N TRP A 122 -5.94 -9.37 0.30
CA TRP A 122 -5.81 -7.92 0.34
C TRP A 122 -4.37 -7.52 0.66
N SER A 123 -3.76 -6.73 -0.23
CA SER A 123 -2.54 -5.96 0.03
C SER A 123 -2.95 -4.56 0.49
N ALA A 124 -2.96 -4.34 1.79
CA ALA A 124 -3.38 -3.10 2.43
C ALA A 124 -2.18 -2.15 2.57
N ALA A 125 -2.28 -0.97 1.94
CA ALA A 125 -1.15 -0.09 1.61
C ALA A 125 -0.19 -0.73 0.61
N CYS A 126 -0.74 -1.14 -0.55
CA CYS A 126 -0.02 -1.88 -1.58
C CYS A 126 1.09 -1.09 -2.28
N SER A 127 1.14 0.23 -2.07
CA SER A 127 2.06 1.11 -2.78
C SER A 127 1.95 0.90 -4.29
N THR A 128 3.07 0.72 -4.98
CA THR A 128 3.18 0.54 -6.43
C THR A 128 3.01 -0.93 -6.87
N GLY A 129 2.34 -1.74 -6.04
CA GLY A 129 1.79 -3.05 -6.41
C GLY A 129 2.70 -4.25 -6.20
N ASP A 130 3.97 -4.08 -5.80
CA ASP A 130 4.96 -5.17 -5.71
C ASP A 130 4.48 -6.32 -4.82
N GLU A 131 3.85 -5.99 -3.70
CA GLU A 131 3.35 -6.98 -2.74
C GLU A 131 2.20 -7.79 -3.35
N ALA A 132 1.24 -7.14 -3.99
CA ALA A 132 0.13 -7.80 -4.68
C ALA A 132 0.63 -8.72 -5.81
N TYR A 133 1.62 -8.27 -6.59
CA TYR A 133 2.24 -9.10 -7.63
C TYR A 133 3.10 -10.23 -7.08
N THR A 134 3.69 -10.06 -5.90
CA THR A 134 4.38 -11.14 -5.18
C THR A 134 3.38 -12.22 -4.75
N MET A 135 2.23 -11.83 -4.19
CA MET A 135 1.14 -12.77 -3.86
C MET A 135 0.67 -13.53 -5.11
N ALA A 136 0.44 -12.80 -6.21
CA ALA A 136 0.03 -13.37 -7.49
C ALA A 136 1.05 -14.40 -7.99
N ALA A 137 2.35 -14.05 -8.01
CA ALA A 137 3.40 -14.95 -8.45
C ALA A 137 3.52 -16.20 -7.57
N CYS A 138 3.37 -16.06 -6.25
CA CYS A 138 3.35 -17.19 -5.32
C CYS A 138 2.16 -18.11 -5.59
N LEU A 139 0.96 -17.56 -5.79
CA LEU A 139 -0.25 -18.35 -6.09
C LEU A 139 -0.13 -19.06 -7.43
N ALA A 140 0.25 -18.35 -8.50
CA ALA A 140 0.45 -18.95 -9.83
C ALA A 140 1.57 -20.01 -9.84
N GLY A 141 2.58 -19.84 -8.98
CA GLY A 141 3.68 -20.80 -8.83
C GLY A 141 3.29 -22.11 -8.15
N ASN A 142 2.33 -22.07 -7.21
CA ASN A 142 1.97 -23.19 -6.33
C ASN A 142 0.61 -23.84 -6.67
N LEU A 143 -0.29 -23.15 -7.35
CA LEU A 143 -1.59 -23.68 -7.75
C LEU A 143 -1.48 -24.31 -9.15
N ALA A 144 -1.20 -25.62 -9.20
CA ALA A 144 -1.08 -26.37 -10.47
C ALA A 144 -2.36 -26.30 -11.33
N ASP A 145 -3.54 -26.31 -10.70
CA ASP A 145 -4.85 -26.21 -11.35
C ASP A 145 -5.39 -24.77 -11.38
N HIS A 146 -4.51 -23.76 -11.52
CA HIS A 146 -4.90 -22.34 -11.51
C HIS A 146 -6.16 -21.99 -12.33
N PRO A 147 -6.44 -22.58 -13.51
CA PRO A 147 -7.66 -22.27 -14.26
C PRO A 147 -8.97 -22.59 -13.53
N GLU A 148 -8.96 -23.48 -12.54
CA GLU A 148 -10.14 -23.82 -11.73
C GLU A 148 -10.32 -22.91 -10.50
N TRP A 149 -9.35 -22.04 -10.22
CA TRP A 149 -9.39 -21.12 -9.09
C TRP A 149 -9.99 -19.78 -9.48
N THR A 150 -10.90 -19.29 -8.63
CA THR A 150 -11.30 -17.87 -8.64
C THR A 150 -10.44 -17.12 -7.62
N ILE A 151 -9.46 -16.36 -8.09
CA ILE A 151 -8.53 -15.60 -7.25
C ILE A 151 -8.74 -14.12 -7.44
N GLU A 152 -8.86 -13.39 -6.34
CA GLU A 152 -8.98 -11.94 -6.32
C GLU A 152 -7.98 -11.37 -5.31
N ILE A 153 -7.00 -10.62 -5.81
CA ILE A 153 -6.02 -9.89 -5.02
C ILE A 153 -6.36 -8.42 -5.16
N VAL A 154 -6.83 -7.81 -4.08
CA VAL A 154 -7.14 -6.38 -4.04
C VAL A 154 -5.94 -5.67 -3.44
N GLY A 155 -5.33 -4.76 -4.18
CA GLY A 155 -4.33 -3.83 -3.66
C GLY A 155 -4.99 -2.48 -3.38
N THR A 156 -4.75 -1.92 -2.21
CA THR A 156 -5.26 -0.58 -1.91
C THR A 156 -4.20 0.35 -1.35
N ASP A 157 -4.19 1.61 -1.79
CA ASP A 157 -3.31 2.64 -1.25
C ASP A 157 -4.04 3.99 -1.18
N ILE A 158 -3.55 4.92 -0.36
CA ILE A 158 -4.10 6.28 -0.28
C ILE A 158 -3.61 7.16 -1.44
N GLY A 159 -2.42 6.87 -1.98
CA GLY A 159 -1.82 7.63 -3.07
C GLY A 159 -2.31 7.18 -4.44
N VAL A 160 -3.00 8.06 -5.17
CA VAL A 160 -3.53 7.76 -6.52
C VAL A 160 -2.42 7.40 -7.49
N GLY A 161 -1.31 8.14 -7.49
CA GLY A 161 -0.16 7.81 -8.36
C GLY A 161 0.45 6.44 -8.09
N ALA A 162 0.45 5.98 -6.82
CA ALA A 162 0.92 4.65 -6.48
C ALA A 162 -0.04 3.56 -7.01
N VAL A 163 -1.35 3.80 -6.90
CA VAL A 163 -2.39 2.91 -7.46
C VAL A 163 -2.33 2.85 -8.99
N GLU A 164 -2.09 3.97 -9.65
CA GLU A 164 -1.89 4.03 -11.11
C GLU A 164 -0.63 3.26 -11.53
N GLU A 165 0.49 3.45 -10.82
CA GLU A 165 1.73 2.69 -11.08
C GLU A 165 1.54 1.20 -10.85
N ALA A 166 0.84 0.81 -9.77
CA ALA A 166 0.49 -0.57 -9.50
C ALA A 166 -0.36 -1.18 -10.63
N SER A 167 -1.30 -0.41 -11.18
CA SER A 167 -2.15 -0.83 -12.29
C SER A 167 -1.38 -0.97 -13.61
N ASN A 168 -0.38 -0.11 -13.84
CA ASN A 168 0.51 -0.18 -15.01
C ASN A 168 1.51 -1.32 -14.92
N ALA A 169 1.87 -1.75 -13.70
CA ALA A 169 2.61 -2.96 -13.40
C ALA A 169 3.99 -3.04 -14.09
N THR A 170 4.80 -1.99 -13.94
CA THR A 170 6.18 -1.96 -14.45
C THR A 170 7.20 -1.95 -13.31
N PHE A 171 8.24 -2.78 -13.44
CA PHE A 171 9.25 -2.97 -12.40
C PHE A 171 10.65 -2.85 -12.99
N ASN A 172 11.52 -2.05 -12.39
CA ASN A 172 12.93 -2.02 -12.79
C ASN A 172 13.72 -3.20 -12.18
N ASP A 173 14.97 -3.38 -12.62
CA ASP A 173 15.84 -4.46 -12.13
C ASP A 173 16.00 -4.47 -10.60
N ARG A 174 16.09 -3.30 -9.98
CA ARG A 174 16.20 -3.16 -8.52
C ARG A 174 14.97 -3.74 -7.80
N ARG A 175 13.76 -3.46 -8.28
CA ARG A 175 12.51 -4.01 -7.72
C ARG A 175 12.38 -5.51 -7.94
N MET A 176 13.02 -6.03 -8.98
CA MET A 176 12.99 -7.44 -9.38
C MET A 176 14.13 -8.27 -8.80
N GLN A 177 15.00 -7.68 -7.98
CA GLN A 177 16.23 -8.31 -7.48
C GLN A 177 15.96 -9.56 -6.64
N GLU A 178 14.95 -9.51 -5.76
CA GLU A 178 14.62 -10.58 -4.83
C GLU A 178 13.60 -11.59 -5.39
N VAL A 179 13.16 -11.41 -6.65
CA VAL A 179 12.21 -12.33 -7.29
C VAL A 179 12.92 -13.66 -7.56
N PRO A 180 12.39 -14.81 -7.07
CA PRO A 180 12.97 -16.11 -7.37
C PRO A 180 13.05 -16.32 -8.88
N GLU A 181 14.23 -16.69 -9.36
CA GLU A 181 14.54 -16.76 -10.79
C GLU A 181 13.60 -17.69 -11.57
N THR A 182 13.10 -18.76 -10.93
CA THR A 182 12.08 -19.66 -11.49
C THR A 182 10.74 -18.96 -11.72
N LEU A 183 10.29 -18.11 -10.79
CA LEU A 183 9.05 -17.33 -10.92
C LEU A 183 9.25 -16.15 -11.88
N LYS A 184 10.42 -15.51 -11.83
CA LYS A 184 10.81 -14.42 -12.74
C LYS A 184 10.65 -14.84 -14.20
N ARG A 185 11.25 -15.97 -14.59
CA ARG A 185 11.13 -16.50 -15.96
C ARG A 185 9.72 -16.96 -16.35
N ARG A 186 8.94 -17.48 -15.40
CA ARG A 186 7.60 -18.03 -15.68
C ARG A 186 6.52 -16.96 -15.80
N PHE A 187 6.64 -15.88 -15.02
CA PHE A 187 5.53 -14.95 -14.80
C PHE A 187 5.85 -13.50 -15.08
N PHE A 188 7.09 -13.18 -15.45
CA PHE A 188 7.49 -11.84 -15.85
C PHE A 188 8.19 -11.88 -17.20
N ARG A 189 8.08 -10.79 -17.93
CA ARG A 189 8.79 -10.58 -19.19
C ARG A 189 9.54 -9.27 -19.15
N GLN A 190 10.73 -9.26 -19.73
CA GLN A 190 11.45 -8.04 -20.06
C GLN A 190 11.37 -7.88 -21.58
N ARG A 191 10.90 -6.74 -22.06
CA ARG A 191 10.88 -6.46 -23.50
C ARG A 191 12.30 -6.20 -23.98
N ARG A 192 12.63 -6.63 -25.20
CA ARG A 192 13.97 -6.44 -25.76
C ARG A 192 14.29 -4.94 -25.85
N GLY A 193 15.42 -4.53 -25.28
CA GLY A 193 15.86 -3.14 -25.28
C GLY A 193 15.27 -2.28 -24.15
N GLU A 194 14.45 -2.85 -23.28
CA GLU A 194 13.89 -2.15 -22.11
C GLU A 194 14.57 -2.61 -20.81
N THR A 195 14.66 -1.70 -19.84
CA THR A 195 15.19 -1.96 -18.48
C THR A 195 14.08 -2.31 -17.48
N THR A 196 12.86 -2.49 -17.97
CA THR A 196 11.66 -2.74 -17.17
C THR A 196 11.07 -4.11 -17.45
N TRP A 197 10.53 -4.70 -16.39
CA TRP A 197 9.84 -5.96 -16.34
C TRP A 197 8.34 -5.72 -16.22
N GLU A 198 7.57 -6.55 -16.89
CA GLU A 198 6.11 -6.57 -16.84
C GLU A 198 5.63 -7.96 -16.37
N PRO A 199 4.64 -8.05 -15.48
CA PRO A 199 4.00 -9.30 -15.13
C PRO A 199 3.13 -9.81 -16.29
N LEU A 200 3.05 -11.13 -16.45
CA LEU A 200 2.22 -11.75 -17.46
C LEU A 200 0.73 -11.66 -17.12
N PRO A 201 -0.19 -11.81 -18.11
CA PRO A 201 -1.63 -11.76 -17.89
C PRO A 201 -2.15 -12.71 -16.80
N THR A 202 -1.47 -13.84 -16.58
CA THR A 202 -1.78 -14.76 -15.48
C THR A 202 -1.74 -14.06 -14.13
N LEU A 203 -0.80 -13.14 -13.91
CA LEU A 203 -0.70 -12.39 -12.67
C LEU A 203 -1.67 -11.19 -12.65
N THR A 204 -1.70 -10.40 -13.74
CA THR A 204 -2.49 -9.17 -13.77
C THR A 204 -4.00 -9.42 -13.69
N LYS A 205 -4.48 -10.57 -14.19
CA LYS A 205 -5.90 -10.95 -14.08
C LYS A 205 -6.35 -11.30 -12.66
N MET A 206 -5.42 -11.65 -11.77
CA MET A 206 -5.73 -11.87 -10.35
C MET A 206 -5.79 -10.57 -9.56
N THR A 207 -5.15 -9.51 -10.04
CA THR A 207 -4.92 -8.28 -9.28
C THR A 207 -5.85 -7.15 -9.70
N SER A 208 -6.36 -6.41 -8.73
CA SER A 208 -7.07 -5.14 -8.95
C SER A 208 -6.58 -4.11 -7.94
N PHE A 209 -6.55 -2.83 -8.33
CA PHE A 209 -6.04 -1.76 -7.49
C PHE A 209 -7.05 -0.63 -7.34
N LYS A 210 -7.12 -0.05 -6.14
CA LYS A 210 -7.98 1.10 -5.88
C LYS A 210 -7.49 1.98 -4.75
N LYS A 211 -7.92 3.24 -4.80
CA LYS A 211 -7.67 4.19 -3.74
C LYS A 211 -8.45 3.81 -2.47
N HIS A 212 -7.79 3.80 -1.32
CA HIS A 212 -8.43 3.61 -0.04
C HIS A 212 -7.60 4.22 1.11
N ASN A 213 -8.30 4.83 2.07
CA ASN A 213 -7.71 5.27 3.32
C ASN A 213 -7.99 4.25 4.42
N LEU A 214 -6.94 3.67 5.00
CA LEU A 214 -7.03 2.66 6.07
C LEU A 214 -7.74 3.16 7.34
N MET A 215 -7.82 4.48 7.53
CA MET A 215 -8.58 5.09 8.63
C MET A 215 -10.10 4.94 8.46
N THR A 216 -10.57 4.57 7.28
CA THR A 216 -11.99 4.34 6.98
C THR A 216 -12.29 2.86 6.72
N PRO A 217 -13.52 2.37 6.99
CA PRO A 217 -13.90 1.01 6.62
C PRO A 217 -13.82 0.77 5.11
N LEU A 218 -13.26 -0.38 4.71
CA LEU A 218 -13.24 -0.79 3.30
C LEU A 218 -14.60 -1.38 2.90
N ALA A 219 -15.23 -0.83 1.86
CA ALA A 219 -16.46 -1.36 1.28
C ALA A 219 -16.18 -2.58 0.39
N GLU A 220 -15.70 -3.66 1.00
CA GLU A 220 -15.41 -4.95 0.37
C GLU A 220 -15.97 -6.10 1.19
N ALA A 221 -16.26 -7.22 0.51
CA ALA A 221 -16.51 -8.46 1.22
C ALA A 221 -15.23 -8.95 1.95
N PRO A 222 -15.32 -9.82 2.96
CA PRO A 222 -14.15 -10.27 3.69
C PRO A 222 -13.13 -11.06 2.86
N PHE A 223 -11.87 -11.04 3.30
CA PHE A 223 -10.70 -11.65 2.70
C PHE A 223 -10.25 -12.89 3.50
N ASP A 224 -9.65 -13.86 2.80
CA ASP A 224 -9.03 -15.04 3.40
C ASP A 224 -7.72 -14.68 4.11
N ILE A 225 -6.99 -13.70 3.56
CA ILE A 225 -5.75 -13.19 4.12
C ILE A 225 -5.55 -11.71 3.76
N VAL A 226 -5.03 -10.95 4.71
CA VAL A 226 -4.68 -9.53 4.53
C VAL A 226 -3.20 -9.34 4.89
N PHE A 227 -2.44 -8.69 4.01
CA PHE A 227 -1.10 -8.19 4.30
C PHE A 227 -1.19 -6.69 4.54
N LEU A 228 -0.66 -6.25 5.67
CA LEU A 228 -0.59 -4.86 6.08
C LEU A 228 0.83 -4.61 6.59
N LYS A 229 1.74 -4.32 5.65
CA LYS A 229 3.18 -4.31 5.93
C LYS A 229 3.78 -2.93 5.72
N ASN A 230 4.71 -2.61 6.63
CA ASN A 230 5.57 -1.42 6.56
C ASN A 230 4.83 -0.08 6.47
N VAL A 231 3.57 -0.05 6.93
CA VAL A 231 2.73 1.15 6.88
C VAL A 231 2.36 1.62 8.29
N LEU A 232 2.15 0.70 9.24
CA LEU A 232 1.72 1.07 10.60
C LEU A 232 2.81 1.82 11.39
N ILE A 233 4.07 1.75 10.94
CA ILE A 233 5.19 2.53 11.49
C ILE A 233 4.99 4.05 11.35
N TYR A 234 4.07 4.49 10.48
CA TYR A 234 3.75 5.90 10.27
C TYR A 234 2.57 6.40 11.12
N PHE A 235 1.86 5.49 11.79
CA PHE A 235 0.68 5.79 12.60
C PHE A 235 1.05 5.85 14.08
N ASP A 236 0.31 6.64 14.85
CA ASP A 236 0.35 6.54 16.31
C ASP A 236 -0.57 5.45 16.85
N ASP A 237 -0.54 5.20 18.15
CA ASP A 237 -1.26 4.06 18.74
C ASP A 237 -2.78 4.17 18.61
N GLU A 238 -3.34 5.39 18.65
CA GLU A 238 -4.77 5.60 18.42
C GLU A 238 -5.14 5.28 16.96
N SER A 239 -4.38 5.83 16.01
CA SER A 239 -4.64 5.60 14.60
C SER A 239 -4.37 4.14 14.20
N LYS A 240 -3.34 3.50 14.77
CA LYS A 240 -3.10 2.05 14.61
C LYS A 240 -4.29 1.23 15.06
N LYS A 241 -4.87 1.52 16.24
CA LYS A 241 -6.06 0.80 16.73
C LYS A 241 -7.21 0.92 15.74
N GLN A 242 -7.47 2.13 15.23
CA GLN A 242 -8.52 2.35 14.24
C GLN A 242 -8.27 1.58 12.93
N VAL A 243 -7.05 1.67 12.38
CA VAL A 243 -6.66 0.94 11.17
C VAL A 243 -6.81 -0.57 11.37
N LEU A 244 -6.29 -1.10 12.49
CA LEU A 244 -6.36 -2.53 12.80
C LEU A 244 -7.80 -3.00 12.96
N SER A 245 -8.67 -2.22 13.60
CA SER A 245 -10.11 -2.53 13.68
C SER A 245 -10.73 -2.65 12.29
N ASN A 246 -10.55 -1.61 11.45
CA ASN A 246 -11.08 -1.59 10.08
C ASN A 246 -10.58 -2.78 9.25
N VAL A 247 -9.30 -3.15 9.42
CA VAL A 247 -8.66 -4.24 8.69
C VAL A 247 -9.15 -5.60 9.17
N ILE A 248 -9.15 -5.85 10.49
CA ILE A 248 -9.61 -7.12 11.08
C ILE A 248 -11.08 -7.39 10.76
N ASP A 249 -11.91 -6.35 10.69
CA ASP A 249 -13.32 -6.46 10.29
C ASP A 249 -13.51 -6.95 8.86
N ARG A 250 -12.49 -6.88 8.01
CA ARG A 250 -12.49 -7.41 6.65
C ARG A 250 -11.80 -8.76 6.52
N ILE A 251 -11.40 -9.40 7.62
CA ILE A 251 -10.85 -10.76 7.60
C ILE A 251 -11.99 -11.74 7.87
N LYS A 252 -12.05 -12.83 7.09
CA LYS A 252 -12.96 -13.96 7.35
C LYS A 252 -12.62 -14.63 8.68
N SER A 253 -13.60 -15.27 9.32
CA SER A 253 -13.30 -16.23 10.40
C SER A 253 -12.39 -17.34 9.85
N GLY A 254 -11.38 -17.71 10.64
CA GLY A 254 -10.28 -18.59 10.23
C GLY A 254 -9.20 -17.96 9.35
N GLY A 255 -9.39 -16.71 8.88
CA GLY A 255 -8.47 -16.01 7.99
C GLY A 255 -7.29 -15.35 8.71
N TYR A 256 -6.33 -14.83 7.94
CA TYR A 256 -5.05 -14.36 8.46
C TYR A 256 -4.80 -12.85 8.26
N LEU A 257 -4.10 -12.25 9.21
CA LEU A 257 -3.47 -10.94 9.12
C LEU A 257 -1.94 -11.11 9.19
N VAL A 258 -1.25 -10.61 8.17
CA VAL A 258 0.22 -10.55 8.09
C VAL A 258 0.66 -9.11 8.27
N THR A 259 1.46 -8.83 9.29
CA THR A 259 1.98 -7.48 9.58
C THR A 259 3.47 -7.37 9.29
N GLY A 260 3.99 -6.14 9.22
CA GLY A 260 5.43 -5.92 9.09
C GLY A 260 6.18 -6.32 10.36
N ARG A 261 7.38 -6.89 10.24
CA ARG A 261 8.19 -7.36 11.39
C ARG A 261 8.45 -6.30 12.47
N ALA A 262 8.55 -5.03 12.06
CA ALA A 262 8.88 -3.90 12.91
C ALA A 262 7.65 -3.10 13.39
N GLU A 263 6.42 -3.56 13.10
CA GLU A 263 5.23 -2.75 13.38
C GLU A 263 4.78 -2.76 14.84
N GLY A 264 5.20 -3.78 15.62
CA GLY A 264 5.02 -3.78 17.07
C GLY A 264 3.56 -3.77 17.54
N VAL A 265 2.63 -4.27 16.72
CA VAL A 265 1.18 -4.14 16.95
C VAL A 265 0.56 -5.20 17.83
N GLY A 266 1.34 -6.19 18.30
CA GLY A 266 0.81 -7.33 19.05
C GLY A 266 -0.06 -6.96 20.27
N HIS A 267 0.23 -5.85 20.93
CA HIS A 267 -0.53 -5.36 22.09
C HIS A 267 -1.80 -4.57 21.73
N LEU A 268 -1.95 -4.16 20.47
CA LEU A 268 -3.09 -3.39 19.95
C LEU A 268 -4.13 -4.28 19.27
N LEU A 269 -3.75 -5.50 18.90
CA LEU A 269 -4.61 -6.45 18.20
C LEU A 269 -5.65 -7.05 19.16
N GLN A 270 -6.92 -6.89 18.81
CA GLN A 270 -8.06 -7.51 19.50
C GLN A 270 -8.83 -8.40 18.51
N GLY A 271 -9.41 -9.49 18.99
CA GLY A 271 -10.20 -10.39 18.14
C GLY A 271 -9.40 -11.24 17.15
N VAL A 272 -8.07 -11.31 17.30
CA VAL A 272 -7.19 -12.23 16.56
C VAL A 272 -6.22 -12.91 17.53
N SER A 273 -5.88 -14.17 17.26
CA SER A 273 -4.82 -14.90 17.97
C SER A 273 -3.48 -14.67 17.28
N ARG A 274 -2.40 -14.57 18.06
CA ARG A 274 -1.04 -14.43 17.53
C ARG A 274 -0.42 -15.81 17.34
N GLU A 275 -0.05 -16.14 16.10
CA GLU A 275 0.68 -17.37 15.79
C GLU A 275 2.20 -17.12 15.71
N GLN A 276 2.61 -15.97 15.17
CA GLN A 276 3.98 -15.48 15.20
C GLN A 276 3.99 -13.97 15.47
N THR A 277 5.16 -13.37 15.67
CA THR A 277 5.27 -11.92 15.92
C THR A 277 4.61 -11.06 14.84
N TRP A 278 4.60 -11.54 13.59
CA TRP A 278 4.06 -10.86 12.41
C TRP A 278 2.83 -11.56 11.80
N LEU A 279 2.35 -12.65 12.42
CA LEU A 279 1.27 -13.49 11.89
C LEU A 279 0.16 -13.65 12.91
N HIS A 280 -1.07 -13.35 12.49
CA HIS A 280 -2.24 -13.40 13.35
C HIS A 280 -3.40 -14.09 12.63
N ARG A 281 -4.24 -14.80 13.37
CA ARG A 281 -5.40 -15.52 12.84
C ARG A 281 -6.68 -15.00 13.48
N LYS A 282 -7.71 -14.74 12.69
CA LYS A 282 -9.04 -14.41 13.20
C LYS A 282 -9.75 -15.73 13.53
N PRO A 283 -10.22 -15.94 14.77
CA PRO A 283 -10.91 -17.16 15.17
C PRO A 283 -12.24 -17.34 14.44
#